data_AF-A0A6G2VPA1-F1
#
_entry.id   AF-A0A6G2VPA1-F1
#
_cell.length_a   1.000
_cell.length_b   1.000
_cell.length_c   1.000
_cell.angle_alpha   90.00
_cell.angle_beta   90.00
_cell.angle_gamma   90.00
#
_symmetry.space_group_name_H-M   'P 1'
#
loop_
_entity.id
_entity.type
_entity.pdbx_description
1 polymer ?
#
loop_
_entity_poly.entity_id
_entity_poly.type
_entity_poly.pdbx_seq_one_letter_code
_entity_poly.pdbx_strand_id
1 'polypeptide(L)' 'LLATRLISRIRQAFGVQLGVKDLFRYPTVVALSERVTEGSGELPRAALTRQERPDRLPLSSAQQRLWFLDQ' A
#
# COMPACT_ATOMS: atom_id res chain seq x y z
N LEU A 1 -12.61 5.28 5.41
CA LEU A 1 -11.66 4.20 5.05
C LEU A 1 -12.19 3.21 3.99
N LEU A 2 -13.35 3.45 3.35
CA LEU A 2 -13.90 2.52 2.35
C LEU A 2 -12.98 2.37 1.12
N ALA A 3 -12.42 3.47 0.61
CA ALA A 3 -11.45 3.46 -0.49
C ALA A 3 -10.24 2.55 -0.18
N THR A 4 -9.64 2.70 1.00
CA THR A 4 -8.51 1.87 1.44
C THR A 4 -8.87 0.39 1.50
N ARG A 5 -10.05 0.05 2.04
CA ARG A 5 -10.53 -1.34 2.13
C ARG A 5 -10.80 -1.94 0.75
N LEU A 6 -11.45 -1.19 -0.14
CA LEU A 6 -11.73 -1.60 -1.52
C LEU A 6 -10.43 -1.93 -2.26
N ILE A 7 -9.46 -1.02 -2.21
CA ILE A 7 -8.16 -1.20 -2.85
C ILE A 7 -7.41 -2.40 -2.28
N SER A 8 -7.43 -2.58 -0.95
CA SER A 8 -6.82 -3.76 -0.33
C SER A 8 -7.42 -5.07 -0.84
N ARG A 9 -8.75 -5.13 -1.01
CA ARG A 9 -9.44 -6.33 -1.53
C ARG A 9 -9.11 -6.59 -3.00
N ILE A 10 -9.06 -5.56 -3.83
CA ILE A 10 -8.70 -5.68 -5.26
C ILE A 10 -7.27 -6.22 -5.38
N ARG A 11 -6.31 -5.64 -4.66
CA ARG A 11 -4.92 -6.13 -4.65
C ARG A 11 -4.83 -7.59 -4.23
N GLN A 12 -5.57 -7.99 -3.20
CA GLN A 12 -5.58 -9.37 -2.72
C GLN A 12 -6.24 -10.36 -3.70
N ALA A 13 -7.33 -9.96 -4.34
CA ALA A 13 -8.08 -10.82 -5.25
C ALA A 13 -7.40 -11.00 -6.61
N PHE A 14 -6.73 -9.95 -7.11
CA PHE A 14 -6.19 -9.92 -8.47
C PHE A 14 -4.65 -9.91 -8.53
N GLY A 15 -3.95 -9.79 -7.38
CA GLY A 15 -2.49 -9.78 -7.33
C GLY A 15 -1.84 -8.54 -7.96
N VAL A 16 -2.60 -7.46 -8.14
CA VAL A 16 -2.16 -6.22 -8.82
C VAL A 16 -1.64 -5.17 -7.83
N GLN A 17 -0.77 -4.26 -8.28
CA GLN A 17 -0.48 -3.03 -7.55
C GLN A 17 -1.42 -1.93 -8.02
N LEU A 18 -2.26 -1.46 -7.11
CA LEU A 18 -3.25 -0.42 -7.39
C LEU A 18 -3.26 0.59 -6.24
N GLY A 19 -2.87 1.84 -6.45
CA GLY A 19 -2.87 2.90 -5.45
C GLY A 19 -4.28 3.38 -5.09
N VAL A 20 -4.42 3.97 -3.89
CA VAL A 20 -5.69 4.63 -3.50
C VAL A 20 -6.00 5.82 -4.43
N LYS A 21 -4.97 6.47 -4.99
CA LYS A 21 -5.12 7.55 -5.97
C LYS A 21 -5.77 7.06 -7.28
N ASP A 22 -5.55 5.79 -7.66
CA ASP A 22 -6.11 5.25 -8.89
C ASP A 22 -7.63 5.14 -8.82
N LEU A 23 -8.19 4.86 -7.65
CA LEU A 23 -9.65 4.89 -7.44
C LEU A 23 -10.26 6.25 -7.78
N PHE A 24 -9.56 7.34 -7.45
CA PHE A 24 -10.05 8.69 -7.70
C PHE A 24 -9.74 9.17 -9.13
N ARG A 25 -8.67 8.66 -9.74
CA ARG A 25 -8.31 8.93 -11.14
C ARG A 25 -9.22 8.17 -12.12
N TYR A 26 -9.64 6.97 -11.75
CA TYR A 26 -10.51 6.08 -12.52
C TYR A 26 -11.78 5.75 -11.70
N PRO A 27 -12.69 6.72 -11.50
CA PRO A 27 -13.79 6.63 -10.53
C PRO A 27 -14.98 5.78 -11.01
N THR A 28 -14.77 4.91 -12.00
CA THR A 28 -15.79 3.99 -12.52
C THR A 28 -15.25 2.58 -12.52
N VAL A 29 -16.15 1.60 -12.40
CA VAL A 29 -15.77 0.17 -12.39
C VAL A 29 -15.05 -0.22 -13.69
N VAL A 30 -15.54 0.28 -14.84
CA VAL A 30 -14.94 0.02 -16.16
C VAL A 30 -13.51 0.55 -16.22
N ALA A 31 -13.30 1.84 -15.95
CA ALA A 31 -11.97 2.44 -16.02
C ALA A 31 -10.99 1.84 -15.00
N LEU A 32 -11.47 1.47 -13.81
CA LEU A 32 -10.63 0.80 -12.81
C LEU A 32 -10.26 -0.62 -13.25
N SER A 33 -11.16 -1.34 -13.92
CA SER A 33 -10.92 -2.70 -14.42
C SER A 33 -9.87 -2.75 -15.53
N GLU A 34 -9.85 -1.74 -16.40
CA GLU A 34 -8.79 -1.59 -17.41
C GLU A 34 -7.42 -1.49 -16.73
N ARG A 35 -7.32 -0.67 -15.68
CA ARG A 35 -6.07 -0.53 -14.92
C ARG A 35 -5.64 -1.80 -14.18
N VAL A 36 -6.59 -2.57 -13.67
CA VAL A 36 -6.31 -3.89 -13.08
C VAL A 36 -5.78 -4.86 -14.15
N THR A 37 -6.32 -4.80 -15.36
CA THR A 37 -5.99 -5.73 -16.46
C THR A 37 -4.66 -5.41 -17.13
N GLU A 38 -4.32 -4.13 -17.28
CA GLU A 38 -3.05 -3.68 -17.87
C GLU A 38 -1.82 -4.16 -17.08
N GLY A 39 -1.99 -4.47 -15.80
CA GLY A 39 -0.91 -4.86 -14.91
C GLY A 39 0.00 -3.68 -14.62
N SER A 40 0.21 -3.40 -13.35
CA SER A 40 1.44 -2.74 -12.94
C SER A 40 2.56 -3.76 -13.12
N GLY A 41 3.49 -3.59 -14.06
CA GLY A 41 4.70 -4.43 -14.15
C GLY A 41 5.61 -4.38 -12.91
N GLU A 42 5.13 -3.80 -11.81
CA GLU A 42 5.74 -3.75 -10.50
C GLU A 42 5.41 -5.02 -9.72
N LEU A 43 6.44 -5.67 -9.19
CA LEU A 43 6.29 -6.83 -8.32
C LEU A 43 5.38 -6.49 -7.12
N PRO A 44 4.51 -7.42 -6.68
CA PRO A 44 3.75 -7.27 -5.46
C PRO A 44 4.67 -6.91 -4.30
N ARG A 45 4.24 -5.98 -3.44
CA ARG A 45 5.01 -5.60 -2.25
C ARG A 45 5.17 -6.87 -1.41
N ALA A 46 6.39 -7.14 -0.97
CA ALA A 46 6.67 -8.30 -0.13
C ALA A 46 5.70 -8.35 1.07
N ALA A 47 5.13 -9.53 1.30
CA ALA A 47 4.22 -9.74 2.40
C ALA A 47 4.93 -9.42 3.73
N LEU A 48 4.21 -8.78 4.65
CA LEU A 48 4.71 -8.59 6.00
C LEU A 48 4.78 -9.96 6.68
N THR A 49 6.00 -10.41 6.93
CA THR A 49 6.26 -11.65 7.66
C THR A 49 6.80 -11.33 9.05
N ARG A 50 6.66 -12.29 9.97
CA ARG A 50 7.34 -12.21 11.26
C ARG A 50 8.84 -12.18 11.01
N GLN A 51 9.52 -11.24 11.66
CA GLN A 51 10.98 -11.12 11.67
C GLN A 51 11.51 -11.36 13.08
N GLU A 52 12.77 -11.75 13.20
CA GLU A 52 13.45 -11.77 14.50
C GLU A 52 13.56 -10.34 15.04
N ARG A 53 13.32 -10.16 16.34
CA ARG A 53 13.32 -8.84 16.96
C ARG A 53 14.76 -8.47 17.34
N PRO A 54 15.35 -7.42 16.74
CA PRO A 54 16.69 -6.98 17.11
C PRO A 54 16.70 -6.31 18.48
N ASP A 55 17.87 -6.27 19.14
CA ASP A 55 18.07 -5.60 20.43
C ASP A 55 17.71 -4.11 20.37
N ARG A 56 17.96 -3.46 19.23
CA ARG A 56 17.57 -2.07 18.96
C ARG A 56 16.64 -2.02 17.76
N LEU A 57 15.39 -1.64 18.01
CA LEU A 57 14.41 -1.43 16.94
C LEU A 57 14.66 -0.09 16.25
N PRO A 58 14.75 -0.05 14.91
CA PRO A 58 14.81 1.21 14.18
C PRO A 58 13.50 1.97 14.36
N LEU A 59 13.60 3.27 14.54
CA LEU A 59 12.44 4.16 14.54
C LEU A 59 11.83 4.21 13.13
N SER A 60 10.51 4.19 13.07
CA SER A 60 9.81 4.61 11.85
C SER A 60 10.11 6.09 11.55
N SER A 61 9.99 6.48 10.28
CA SER A 61 10.20 7.89 9.89
C SER A 61 9.33 8.87 10.68
N ALA A 62 8.11 8.46 11.06
CA ALA A 62 7.23 9.26 11.92
C ALA A 62 7.77 9.40 13.35
N GLN A 63 8.29 8.31 13.94
CA GLN A 63 8.91 8.34 15.26
C GLN A 63 10.20 9.16 15.27
N GLN A 64 11.05 9.02 14.26
CA GLN A 64 12.27 9.82 14.15
C GLN A 64 11.94 11.32 14.02
N ARG A 65 10.89 11.67 13.27
CA ARG A 65 10.41 13.06 13.18
C ARG A 65 9.93 13.58 14.53
N LEU A 66 9.13 12.79 15.27
CA LEU A 66 8.66 13.21 16.60
C LEU A 66 9.81 13.40 17.58
N TRP A 67 10.76 12.47 17.59
CA TRP A 67 11.97 12.59 18.40
C TRP A 67 12.72 13.89 18.06
N PHE A 68 12.92 14.19 16.77
CA PHE A 68 13.59 15.41 16.34
C PHE A 68 12.84 16.69 16.71
N LEU A 69 11.51 16.66 16.73
CA LEU A 69 10.68 17.82 17.11
C LEU A 69 10.62 18.06 18.62
N ASP A 70 10.92 17.04 19.41
CA ASP A 70 10.96 17.08 20.88
C ASP A 70 12.36 17.42 21.43
N GLN A 71 13.37 17.50 20.56
CA GLN A 71 14.71 18.02 20.88
C GLN A 71 14.75 19.55 20.72
#